data_AF-A0A7Y1MI18-F1
#
_entry.id   AF-A0A7Y1MI18-F1
#
_cell.length_a   1.000
_cell.length_b   1.000
_cell.length_c   1.000
_cell.angle_alpha   90.00
_cell.angle_beta   90.00
_cell.angle_gamma   90.00
#
_symmetry.space_group_name_H-M   'P 1'
#
loop_
_entity.id
_entity.type
_entity.pdbx_description
1 polymer ?
#
loop_
_entity_poly.entity_id
_entity_poly.type
_entity_poly.pdbx_seq_one_letter_code
_entity_poly.pdbx_strand_id
1 'polypeptide(L)' 'MNDTHKLAQMNLPTLIQSRAASHLERIARAADNPSRMLAGERAAGFVEGLEAARALTPATIEALFLIFDDATESNPAR' A
#
# COMPACT_ATOMS: atom_id res chain seq x y z
N MET A 1 12.64 -2.44 6.02
CA MET A 1 11.99 -1.65 7.11
C MET A 1 10.50 -1.91 7.02
N ASN A 2 9.82 -2.15 8.15
CA ASN A 2 8.41 -2.55 8.18
C ASN A 2 7.52 -1.50 7.48
N ASP A 3 6.91 -1.81 6.34
CA ASP A 3 6.12 -0.87 5.52
C ASP A 3 4.94 -0.26 6.29
N THR A 4 4.42 -0.98 7.28
CA THR A 4 3.42 -0.47 8.22
C THR A 4 3.94 0.70 9.06
N HIS A 5 5.23 0.72 9.40
CA HIS A 5 5.86 1.82 10.13
C HIS A 5 6.02 3.06 9.24
N LYS A 6 6.44 2.89 7.97
CA LYS A 6 6.50 3.99 6.99
C LYS A 6 5.12 4.62 6.84
N LEU A 7 4.08 3.80 6.67
CA LEU A 7 2.69 4.25 6.56
C LEU A 7 2.20 5.02 7.81
N ALA A 8 2.58 4.56 9.00
CA ALA A 8 2.20 5.23 10.25
C ALA A 8 2.76 6.67 10.35
N GLN A 9 3.90 6.94 9.74
CA GLN A 9 4.57 8.25 9.77
C GLN A 9 4.01 9.27 8.77
N MET A 10 3.14 8.86 7.84
CA MET A 10 2.63 9.72 6.77
C MET A 10 1.53 10.71 7.20
N ASN A 11 1.10 10.70 8.47
CA ASN A 11 0.05 11.58 9.01
C ASN A 11 -1.22 11.66 8.13
N LEU A 12 -1.68 10.52 7.63
CA LEU A 12 -2.85 10.41 6.77
C LEU A 12 -4.15 10.58 7.57
N PRO A 13 -5.26 11.02 6.92
CA PRO A 13 -6.60 10.89 7.50
C PRO A 13 -6.86 9.45 7.95
N THR A 14 -7.45 9.28 9.14
CA THR A 14 -7.57 7.98 9.82
C THR A 14 -8.16 6.87 8.94
N LEU A 15 -9.20 7.18 8.14
CA LEU A 15 -9.81 6.20 7.25
C LEU A 15 -8.88 5.75 6.12
N ILE A 16 -8.13 6.69 5.53
CA ILE A 16 -7.14 6.39 4.49
C ILE A 16 -6.00 5.56 5.09
N GLN A 17 -5.52 5.93 6.27
CA GLN A 17 -4.47 5.19 6.97
C GLN A 17 -4.89 3.75 7.28
N SER A 18 -6.09 3.57 7.85
CA SER A 18 -6.64 2.24 8.15
C SER A 18 -6.80 1.40 6.89
N ARG A 19 -7.30 1.99 5.81
CA ARG A 19 -7.49 1.26 4.54
C ARG A 19 -6.16 0.87 3.91
N ALA A 20 -5.18 1.77 3.90
CA ALA A 20 -3.84 1.48 3.42
C ALA A 20 -3.17 0.36 4.23
N ALA A 21 -3.34 0.37 5.56
CA ALA A 21 -2.84 -0.71 6.43
C ALA A 21 -3.49 -2.06 6.09
N SER A 22 -4.81 -2.10 5.85
CA SER A 22 -5.48 -3.33 5.39
C SER A 22 -4.94 -3.85 4.05
N HIS A 23 -4.53 -2.97 3.13
CA HIS A 23 -3.90 -3.39 1.88
C HIS A 23 -2.52 -4.02 2.13
N LEU A 24 -1.67 -3.40 2.98
CA LEU A 24 -0.39 -3.98 3.39
C LEU A 24 -0.55 -5.36 4.05
N GLU A 25 -1.54 -5.51 4.96
CA GLU A 25 -1.80 -6.80 5.59
C GLU A 25 -2.21 -7.89 4.59
N ARG A 26 -2.98 -7.53 3.55
CA ARG A 26 -3.38 -8.47 2.49
C ARG A 26 -2.19 -8.91 1.65
N ILE A 27 -1.30 -7.98 1.31
CA ILE A 27 -0.06 -8.27 0.58
C ILE A 27 0.82 -9.21 1.42
N ALA A 28 1.04 -8.87 2.69
CA ALA A 28 1.88 -9.65 3.61
C ALA A 28 1.34 -11.06 3.91
N ARG A 29 0.02 -11.26 3.89
CA ARG A 29 -0.64 -12.54 4.17
C ARG A 29 -0.93 -13.37 2.92
N ALA A 30 -0.58 -12.90 1.72
CA ALA A 30 -0.83 -13.62 0.49
C ALA A 30 -0.07 -14.96 0.48
N ALA A 31 -0.78 -16.04 0.13
CA ALA A 31 -0.26 -17.41 0.22
C ALA A 31 0.75 -17.76 -0.89
N ASP A 32 0.69 -17.07 -2.01
CA ASP A 32 1.54 -17.30 -3.17
C ASP A 32 1.81 -15.99 -3.94
N ASN A 33 2.72 -16.07 -4.91
CA ASN A 33 3.10 -14.90 -5.71
C ASN A 33 1.92 -14.33 -6.52
N PRO A 34 1.08 -15.12 -7.21
CA PRO A 34 -0.09 -14.57 -7.91
C PRO A 34 -1.06 -13.82 -6.98
N SER A 35 -1.36 -14.37 -5.79
CA SER A 35 -2.24 -13.72 -4.82
C SER A 35 -1.64 -12.42 -4.28
N ARG A 36 -0.31 -12.38 -4.13
CA ARG A 36 0.42 -11.18 -3.71
C ARG A 36 0.39 -10.10 -4.78
N MET A 37 0.64 -10.46 -6.04
CA MET A 37 0.52 -9.55 -7.18
C MET A 37 -0.89 -8.96 -7.27
N LEU A 38 -1.93 -9.79 -7.16
CA LEU A 38 -3.31 -9.31 -7.15
C LEU A 38 -3.62 -8.39 -5.95
N ALA A 39 -3.04 -8.66 -4.78
CA ALA A 39 -3.18 -7.78 -3.62
C ALA A 39 -2.48 -6.42 -3.85
N GLY A 40 -1.31 -6.43 -4.49
CA GLY A 40 -0.56 -5.24 -4.93
C GLY A 40 -1.34 -4.40 -5.94
N GLU A 41 -1.87 -5.01 -7.01
CA GLU A 41 -2.73 -4.34 -8.00
C GLU A 41 -3.94 -3.66 -7.35
N ARG A 42 -4.58 -4.33 -6.40
CA ARG A 42 -5.71 -3.76 -5.63
C ARG A 42 -5.29 -2.60 -4.74
N ALA A 43 -4.06 -2.61 -4.22
CA ALA A 43 -3.51 -1.51 -3.45
C ALA A 43 -3.18 -0.32 -4.36
N ALA A 44 -2.59 -0.55 -5.53
CA ALA A 44 -2.35 0.47 -6.54
C ALA A 44 -3.66 1.16 -6.97
N GLY A 45 -4.70 0.39 -7.30
CA GLY A 45 -6.01 0.94 -7.66
C GLY A 45 -6.68 1.74 -6.52
N PHE A 46 -6.38 1.44 -5.26
CA PHE A 46 -6.80 2.29 -4.14
C PHE A 46 -6.09 3.65 -4.16
N VAL A 47 -4.78 3.69 -4.41
CA VAL A 47 -4.01 4.94 -4.52
C VAL A 47 -4.44 5.76 -5.73
N GLU A 48 -4.65 5.14 -6.88
CA GLU A 48 -5.20 5.80 -8.08
C GLU A 48 -6.55 6.48 -7.80
N GLY A 49 -7.43 5.83 -7.02
CA GLY A 49 -8.70 6.42 -6.60
C GLY A 49 -8.52 7.66 -5.72
N LEU A 50 -7.54 7.66 -4.82
CA LEU A 50 -7.20 8.83 -3.99
C LEU A 50 -6.64 9.97 -4.83
N GLU A 51 -5.80 9.66 -5.81
CA GLU A 51 -5.24 10.63 -6.75
C GLU A 51 -6.33 11.27 -7.62
N ALA A 52 -7.19 10.44 -8.22
CA ALA A 52 -8.31 10.91 -9.04
C ALA A 52 -9.27 11.82 -8.24
N ALA A 53 -9.50 11.50 -6.97
CA ALA A 53 -10.30 12.32 -6.06
C ALA A 53 -9.57 13.57 -5.55
N ARG A 54 -8.26 13.71 -5.84
CA ARG A 54 -7.38 14.75 -5.27
C ARG A 54 -7.44 14.79 -3.73
N ALA A 55 -7.56 13.61 -3.11
CA ALA A 55 -7.73 13.47 -1.67
C ALA A 55 -6.45 13.78 -0.88
N LEU A 56 -5.28 13.69 -1.53
CA LEU A 56 -3.96 13.85 -0.92
C LEU A 56 -3.03 14.67 -1.84
N THR A 57 -1.88 15.09 -1.30
CA THR A 57 -0.85 15.75 -2.11
C THR A 57 -0.16 14.76 -3.05
N PRO A 58 0.38 15.21 -4.20
CA PRO A 58 1.11 14.33 -5.11
C PRO A 58 2.27 13.58 -4.45
N ALA A 59 3.02 14.24 -3.56
CA ALA A 59 4.11 13.61 -2.83
C ALA A 59 3.63 12.47 -1.89
N THR A 60 2.45 12.65 -1.28
CA THR A 60 1.83 11.59 -0.45
C THR A 60 1.34 10.42 -1.30
N ILE A 61 0.81 10.70 -2.50
CA ILE A 61 0.39 9.68 -3.46
C ILE A 61 1.59 8.85 -3.92
N GLU A 62 2.68 9.49 -4.33
CA GLU A 62 3.93 8.83 -4.73
C GLU A 62 4.48 7.95 -3.60
N ALA A 63 4.52 8.46 -2.38
CA ALA A 63 4.97 7.69 -1.23
C ALA A 63 4.09 6.46 -0.93
N LEU A 64 2.77 6.53 -1.18
CA LEU A 64 1.89 5.37 -1.03
C LEU A 64 2.15 4.30 -2.10
N PHE A 65 2.38 4.70 -3.36
CA PHE A 65 2.77 3.76 -4.41
C PHE A 65 4.07 3.03 -4.04
N LEU A 66 5.11 3.78 -3.67
CA LEU A 66 6.39 3.19 -3.27
C LEU A 66 6.27 2.20 -2.10
N ILE A 67 5.42 2.50 -1.11
CA ILE A 67 5.16 1.60 0.02
C ILE A 67 4.47 0.30 -0.44
N PHE A 68 3.51 0.37 -1.36
CA PHE A 68 2.82 -0.81 -1.84
C PHE A 68 3.65 -1.63 -2.83
N ASP A 69 4.45 -0.98 -3.66
CA ASP A 69 5.40 -1.63 -4.57
C ASP A 69 6.46 -2.37 -3.76
N ASP A 70 7.10 -1.70 -2.78
CA ASP A 70 8.04 -2.33 -1.86
C ASP A 70 7.43 -3.57 -1.19
N ALA A 71 6.20 -3.48 -0.69
CA ALA A 71 5.52 -4.59 -0.02
C ALA A 71 5.18 -5.75 -0.97
N THR A 72 4.87 -5.46 -2.24
CA THR A 72 4.49 -6.46 -3.25
C THR A 72 5.73 -7.18 -3.78
N GLU A 73 6.78 -6.42 -4.09
CA GLU A 73 8.04 -6.91 -4.65
C GLU A 73 8.95 -7.55 -3.61
N SER A 74 8.85 -7.14 -2.33
CA SER A 74 9.56 -7.78 -1.24
C SER A 74 9.20 -9.26 -1.20
N ASN A 75 10.13 -10.09 -1.69
CA ASN A 75 10.02 -11.53 -1.70
C ASN A 75 10.17 -12.04 -0.26
N PRO A 76 9.14 -12.63 0.37
CA PRO A 76 9.40 -13.53 1.48
C PRO A 76 10.10 -14.75 0.86
N ALA A 77 11.42 -14.73 0.86
CA ALA A 77 12.21 -15.86 0.41
C ALA A 77 11.73 -17.14 1.14
N ARG A 78 11.60 -18.20 0.34
CA ARG A 78 11.41 -19.60 0.71
C ARG A 78 12.08 -20.02 2.03
#